data_AF-A0A1F8ZRP4-F1
#
_entry.id   AF-A0A1F8ZRP4-F1
#
_cell.length_a   1.000
_cell.length_b   1.000
_cell.length_c   1.000
_cell.angle_alpha   90.00
_cell.angle_beta   90.00
_cell.angle_gamma   90.00
#
_symmetry.space_group_name_H-M   'P 1'
#
loop_
_entity.id
_entity.type
_entity.pdbx_description
1 polymer ?
#
loop_
_entity_poly.entity_id
_entity_poly.type
_entity_poly.pdbx_seq_one_letter_code
_entity_poly.pdbx_strand_id
1 'polypeptide(L)'
;MESLITYRNEAFKKDIGIIREKSDHPYRLLNEATLKFISTLEDIEKRYLDSQETPDELLNAVTKAITNMNSVCEQFERMVDHDGDIIKEARIDFRKRTDSILSKSYFINRARTWPQGYQGDHKMLESLYRNTPQSEGIGYYLDLYALNVALAEGVRNRIKKLEDILSEEISMRNKPSVLNVACGSCRELMGASPAIINSEAKVTCIDFDNDALDFAQSRLYHTGALPQIELRKYNAARMFDHELNMAAFGKQDIIYSVGYFDYLETDFLVKMLSSLYMLLNPDGKLIMTFKDADYYKTQDYHWLIDWDGFLQRNENDFKRILKKAWIPDNALSQTRDKSGVIIFCTATK
;
A
#
# COMPACT_ATOMS: atom_id res chain seq x y z
N MET A 1 -37.04 14.41 16.64
CA MET A 1 -35.84 14.95 15.97
C MET A 1 -34.66 14.46 16.80
N GLU A 2 -34.33 13.18 16.60
CA GLU A 2 -33.26 12.49 17.33
C GLU A 2 -32.23 12.08 16.29
N SER A 3 -31.00 12.48 16.56
CA SER A 3 -29.86 12.34 15.67
C SER A 3 -29.48 10.86 15.52
N LEU A 4 -29.75 10.32 14.34
CA LEU A 4 -29.13 9.09 13.85
C LEU A 4 -27.62 9.30 13.71
N ILE A 5 -26.84 8.66 14.57
CA ILE A 5 -25.40 8.51 14.36
C ILE A 5 -25.23 7.40 13.31
N THR A 6 -25.31 7.79 12.04
CA THR A 6 -24.98 6.93 10.90
C THR A 6 -23.47 6.84 10.74
N TYR A 7 -22.88 5.67 10.97
CA TYR A 7 -21.56 5.34 10.41
C TYR A 7 -21.76 4.91 8.94
N ARG A 8 -21.46 5.84 8.02
CA ARG A 8 -21.19 5.63 6.57
C ARG A 8 -22.25 4.84 5.77
N ASN A 9 -23.23 5.55 5.20
CA ASN A 9 -23.92 5.29 3.90
C ASN A 9 -24.14 3.83 3.41
N GLU A 10 -24.40 2.86 4.28
CA GLU A 10 -24.80 1.51 3.87
C GLU A 10 -26.07 1.10 4.62
N ALA A 11 -27.14 0.87 3.85
CA ALA A 11 -28.44 0.47 4.37
C ALA A 11 -28.37 -1.00 4.83
N PHE A 12 -28.57 -1.23 6.13
CA PHE A 12 -28.73 -2.56 6.71
C PHE A 12 -30.02 -3.21 6.22
N LYS A 13 -29.93 -4.39 5.62
CA LYS A 13 -31.05 -5.33 5.63
C LYS A 13 -31.07 -6.02 6.99
N LYS A 14 -32.15 -5.79 7.72
CA LYS A 14 -32.49 -6.51 8.95
C LYS A 14 -33.06 -7.88 8.57
N ASP A 15 -32.75 -8.88 9.40
CA ASP A 15 -33.18 -10.28 9.38
C ASP A 15 -32.42 -11.21 8.43
N ILE A 16 -31.66 -12.17 8.98
CA ILE A 16 -32.08 -13.58 9.11
C ILE A 16 -31.44 -14.17 10.39
N GLY A 17 -32.29 -14.56 11.35
CA GLY A 17 -31.92 -15.46 12.43
C GLY A 17 -31.90 -16.91 11.95
N ILE A 18 -31.19 -17.75 12.73
CA ILE A 18 -31.17 -19.23 12.68
C ILE A 18 -30.14 -19.83 11.72
N ILE A 19 -28.84 -19.76 12.08
CA ILE A 19 -27.90 -20.89 12.20
C ILE A 19 -26.81 -20.49 13.22
N ARG A 20 -27.08 -20.56 14.54
CA ARG A 20 -26.11 -20.16 15.58
C ARG A 20 -25.94 -21.19 16.69
N GLU A 21 -25.22 -22.27 16.40
CA GLU A 21 -24.60 -23.08 17.47
C GLU A 21 -23.13 -23.41 17.15
N LYS A 22 -22.74 -23.55 15.88
CA LYS A 22 -21.32 -23.62 15.47
C LYS A 22 -20.62 -22.26 15.36
N SER A 23 -21.39 -21.18 15.15
CA SER A 23 -20.87 -19.81 15.01
C SER A 23 -20.56 -19.13 16.35
N ASP A 24 -21.03 -19.63 17.50
CA ASP A 24 -20.87 -18.90 18.77
C ASP A 24 -19.44 -18.95 19.30
N HIS A 25 -18.72 -20.06 19.11
CA HIS A 25 -17.36 -20.20 19.62
C HIS A 25 -16.35 -19.25 18.96
N PRO A 26 -16.27 -19.13 17.61
CA PRO A 26 -15.36 -18.18 16.97
C PRO A 26 -15.60 -16.73 17.41
N TYR A 27 -16.86 -16.29 17.44
CA TYR A 27 -17.21 -14.94 17.85
C TYR A 27 -16.95 -14.70 19.35
N ARG A 28 -17.21 -15.69 20.21
CA ARG A 28 -16.88 -15.59 21.64
C ARG A 28 -15.38 -15.36 21.86
N LEU A 29 -14.53 -16.16 21.20
CA LEU A 29 -13.08 -16.01 21.27
C LEU A 29 -12.64 -14.62 20.82
N LEU A 30 -13.12 -14.17 19.65
CA LEU A 30 -12.80 -12.85 19.11
C LEU A 30 -13.27 -11.72 20.06
N ASN A 31 -14.46 -11.87 20.65
CA ASN A 31 -15.03 -10.89 21.56
C ASN A 31 -14.24 -10.76 22.86
N GLU A 32 -13.90 -11.88 23.50
CA GLU A 32 -13.09 -11.92 24.72
C GLU A 32 -11.70 -11.33 24.46
N ALA A 33 -11.07 -11.70 23.34
CA ALA A 33 -9.77 -11.16 22.94
C ALA A 33 -9.82 -9.65 22.67
N THR A 34 -10.87 -9.16 21.98
CA THR A 34 -11.05 -7.73 21.69
C THR A 34 -11.19 -6.91 22.98
N LEU A 35 -11.97 -7.39 23.95
CA LEU A 35 -12.10 -6.71 25.25
C LEU A 35 -10.77 -6.66 26.00
N LYS A 36 -10.03 -7.78 26.02
CA LYS A 36 -8.70 -7.83 26.63
C LYS A 36 -7.72 -6.90 25.93
N PHE A 37 -7.76 -6.84 24.60
CA PHE A 37 -6.91 -5.97 23.79
C PHE A 37 -7.15 -4.50 24.13
N ILE A 38 -8.43 -4.06 24.15
CA ILE A 38 -8.81 -2.69 24.54
C ILE A 38 -8.30 -2.37 25.95
N SER A 39 -8.62 -3.23 26.93
CA SER A 39 -8.18 -3.03 28.32
C SER A 39 -6.65 -2.99 28.46
N THR A 40 -5.92 -3.75 27.65
CA THR A 40 -4.44 -3.74 27.65
C THR A 40 -3.89 -2.42 27.11
N LEU A 41 -4.47 -1.90 26.02
CA LEU A 41 -4.06 -0.60 25.48
C LEU A 41 -4.42 0.55 26.44
N GLU A 42 -5.59 0.51 27.09
CA GLU A 42 -5.98 1.51 28.08
C GLU A 42 -5.06 1.50 29.32
N ASP A 43 -4.58 0.32 29.73
CA ASP A 43 -3.56 0.20 30.78
C ASP A 43 -2.22 0.82 30.35
N ILE A 44 -1.75 0.52 29.13
CA ILE A 44 -0.55 1.15 28.55
C ILE A 44 -0.67 2.67 28.55
N GLU A 45 -1.83 3.22 28.16
CA GLU A 45 -2.07 4.66 28.15
C GLU A 45 -1.97 5.28 29.55
N LYS A 46 -2.49 4.62 30.59
CA LYS A 46 -2.36 5.09 31.97
C LYS A 46 -0.89 5.05 32.43
N ARG A 47 -0.19 3.95 32.15
CA ARG A 47 1.24 3.80 32.51
C ARG A 47 2.12 4.86 31.86
N TYR A 48 1.79 5.31 30.65
CA TYR A 48 2.46 6.44 30.01
C TYR A 48 2.29 7.75 30.79
N LEU A 49 1.10 8.02 31.32
CA LEU A 49 0.81 9.27 32.06
C LEU A 49 1.48 9.31 33.44
N ASP A 50 1.74 8.15 34.04
CA ASP A 50 2.25 8.00 35.42
C ASP A 50 3.75 7.56 35.47
N SER A 51 4.44 7.51 34.33
CA SER A 51 5.56 6.57 34.04
C SER A 51 6.86 6.68 34.86
N GLN A 52 7.30 5.51 35.38
CA GLN A 52 8.72 5.14 35.62
C GLN A 52 9.29 4.21 34.52
N GLU A 53 8.49 3.81 33.53
CA GLU A 53 8.90 2.94 32.43
C GLU A 53 9.61 3.71 31.30
N THR A 54 10.48 2.98 30.61
CA THR A 54 11.20 3.47 29.44
C THR A 54 10.32 3.42 28.18
N PRO A 55 10.61 4.25 27.16
CA PRO A 55 9.90 4.20 25.88
C PRO A 55 9.92 2.81 25.20
N ASP A 56 11.02 2.06 25.33
CA ASP A 56 11.14 0.73 24.72
C ASP A 56 10.21 -0.29 25.39
N GLU A 57 10.02 -0.21 26.71
CA GLU A 57 9.08 -1.07 27.44
C GLU A 57 7.63 -0.84 26.98
N LEU A 58 7.25 0.42 26.81
CA LEU A 58 5.91 0.79 26.30
C LEU A 58 5.70 0.35 24.86
N LEU A 59 6.68 0.54 23.97
CA LEU A 59 6.61 0.06 22.59
C LEU A 59 6.49 -1.47 22.51
N ASN A 60 7.27 -2.19 23.33
CA ASN A 60 7.21 -3.64 23.41
C ASN A 60 5.84 -4.12 23.90
N ALA A 61 5.23 -3.43 24.88
CA ALA A 61 3.90 -3.75 25.37
C ALA A 61 2.82 -3.56 24.28
N VAL A 62 2.85 -2.44 23.54
CA VAL A 62 1.95 -2.20 22.40
C VAL A 62 2.12 -3.27 21.33
N THR A 63 3.36 -3.54 20.93
CA THR A 63 3.69 -4.54 19.89
C THR A 63 3.18 -5.93 20.28
N LYS A 64 3.36 -6.33 21.55
CA LYS A 64 2.87 -7.60 22.07
C LYS A 64 1.34 -7.67 22.08
N ALA A 65 0.66 -6.58 22.47
CA ALA A 65 -0.80 -6.52 22.46
C ALA A 65 -1.36 -6.72 21.04
N ILE A 66 -0.80 -6.02 20.05
CA ILE A 66 -1.25 -6.12 18.66
C ILE A 66 -0.92 -7.49 18.07
N THR A 67 0.28 -8.02 18.30
CA THR A 67 0.68 -9.35 17.80
C THR A 67 -0.23 -10.46 18.32
N ASN A 68 -0.61 -10.40 19.60
CA ASN A 68 -1.57 -11.34 20.19
C ASN A 68 -2.95 -11.21 19.53
N MET A 69 -3.42 -9.96 19.32
CA MET A 69 -4.70 -9.73 18.66
C MET A 69 -4.71 -10.25 17.22
N ASN A 70 -3.65 -9.99 16.44
CA ASN A 70 -3.49 -10.50 15.08
C ASN A 70 -3.55 -12.04 15.02
N SER A 71 -2.97 -12.72 16.01
CA SER A 71 -3.02 -14.18 16.11
C SER A 71 -4.46 -14.69 16.31
N VAL A 72 -5.27 -13.98 17.11
CA VAL A 72 -6.69 -14.29 17.30
C VAL A 72 -7.49 -13.98 16.03
N CYS A 73 -7.22 -12.86 15.35
CA CYS A 73 -7.87 -12.52 14.09
C CYS A 73 -7.62 -13.60 13.02
N GLU A 74 -6.38 -14.04 12.86
CA GLU A 74 -6.03 -15.14 11.93
C GLU A 74 -6.70 -16.46 12.35
N GLN A 75 -6.75 -16.76 13.65
CA GLN A 75 -7.47 -17.94 14.14
C GLN A 75 -8.97 -17.85 13.83
N PHE A 76 -9.58 -16.68 14.02
CA PHE A 76 -10.99 -16.44 13.69
C PHE A 76 -11.25 -16.70 12.20
N GLU A 77 -10.42 -16.15 11.30
CA GLU A 77 -10.53 -16.35 9.85
C GLU A 77 -10.51 -17.85 9.49
N ARG A 78 -9.61 -18.63 10.10
CA ARG A 78 -9.57 -20.10 9.92
C ARG A 78 -10.81 -20.80 10.45
N MET A 79 -11.31 -20.38 11.62
CA MET A 79 -12.46 -21.01 12.26
C MET A 79 -13.78 -20.80 11.53
N VAL A 80 -13.88 -19.74 10.73
CA VAL A 80 -15.04 -19.43 9.88
C VAL A 80 -14.80 -19.84 8.42
N ASP A 81 -13.81 -20.69 8.17
CA ASP A 81 -13.45 -21.21 6.84
C ASP A 81 -13.20 -20.12 5.79
N HIS A 82 -12.62 -18.99 6.22
CA HIS A 82 -12.38 -17.83 5.38
C HIS A 82 -13.63 -17.26 4.68
N ASP A 83 -14.82 -17.45 5.27
CA ASP A 83 -16.06 -16.84 4.77
C ASP A 83 -15.94 -15.31 4.77
N GLY A 84 -15.98 -14.73 3.57
CA GLY A 84 -15.73 -13.32 3.34
C GLY A 84 -16.76 -12.40 3.99
N ASP A 85 -18.03 -12.81 4.03
CA ASP A 85 -19.10 -12.00 4.61
C ASP A 85 -18.99 -11.99 6.14
N ILE A 86 -18.78 -13.16 6.74
CA ILE A 86 -18.55 -13.30 8.19
C ILE A 86 -17.33 -12.50 8.64
N ILE A 87 -16.21 -12.62 7.92
CA ILE A 87 -14.98 -11.89 8.23
C ILE A 87 -15.17 -10.39 8.08
N LYS A 88 -15.85 -9.94 7.02
CA LYS A 88 -16.12 -8.51 6.79
C LYS A 88 -16.93 -7.92 7.93
N GLU A 89 -18.00 -8.58 8.36
CA GLU A 89 -18.80 -8.13 9.50
C GLU A 89 -17.99 -8.05 10.80
N ALA A 90 -17.20 -9.09 11.09
CA ALA A 90 -16.37 -9.14 12.30
C ALA A 90 -15.28 -8.05 12.32
N ARG A 91 -14.64 -7.78 11.17
CA ARG A 91 -13.67 -6.69 10.99
C ARG A 91 -14.29 -5.32 11.26
N ILE A 92 -15.52 -5.08 10.79
CA ILE A 92 -16.25 -3.83 11.04
C ILE A 92 -16.54 -3.66 12.53
N ASP A 93 -17.04 -4.70 13.21
CA ASP A 93 -17.29 -4.66 14.66
C ASP A 93 -16.00 -4.39 15.46
N PHE A 94 -14.94 -5.12 15.15
CA PHE A 94 -13.63 -4.96 15.78
C PHE A 94 -13.12 -3.51 15.65
N ARG A 95 -13.15 -2.93 14.44
CA ARG A 95 -12.70 -1.55 14.22
C ARG A 95 -13.53 -0.55 15.01
N LYS A 96 -14.87 -0.69 15.02
CA LYS A 96 -15.78 0.17 15.80
C LYS A 96 -15.46 0.14 17.29
N ARG A 97 -15.25 -1.06 17.85
CA ARG A 97 -14.99 -1.24 19.29
C ARG A 97 -13.62 -0.76 19.75
N THR A 98 -12.64 -0.79 18.84
CA THR A 98 -11.26 -0.38 19.13
C THR A 98 -10.98 1.08 18.75
N ASP A 99 -11.95 1.78 18.18
CA ASP A 99 -11.75 3.10 17.60
C ASP A 99 -11.33 4.16 18.64
N SER A 100 -11.89 4.12 19.85
CA SER A 100 -11.61 5.08 20.92
C SER A 100 -10.13 5.17 21.29
N ILE A 101 -9.36 4.10 21.08
CA ILE A 101 -7.94 4.03 21.42
C ILE A 101 -7.05 3.99 20.19
N LEU A 102 -7.42 3.25 19.14
CA LEU A 102 -6.59 3.12 17.94
C LEU A 102 -6.63 4.36 17.04
N SER A 103 -7.71 5.16 17.08
CA SER A 103 -7.79 6.44 16.36
C SER A 103 -6.85 7.52 16.91
N LYS A 104 -6.24 7.29 18.08
CA LYS A 104 -5.22 8.17 18.66
C LYS A 104 -3.90 8.15 17.86
N SER A 105 -3.68 7.12 17.04
CA SER A 105 -2.56 7.09 16.07
C SER A 105 -2.96 7.76 14.76
N TYR A 106 -2.09 8.65 14.28
CA TYR A 106 -2.20 9.28 12.98
C TYR A 106 -2.24 8.25 11.85
N PHE A 107 -1.32 7.28 11.84
CA PHE A 107 -1.25 6.28 10.78
C PHE A 107 -2.47 5.36 10.77
N ILE A 108 -2.87 4.85 11.94
CA ILE A 108 -4.03 3.96 12.04
C ILE A 108 -5.32 4.72 11.71
N ASN A 109 -5.52 5.93 12.26
CA ASN A 109 -6.70 6.72 12.00
C ASN A 109 -6.84 7.09 10.51
N ARG A 110 -5.75 7.55 9.87
CA ARG A 110 -5.77 7.88 8.44
C ARG A 110 -6.07 6.64 7.59
N ALA A 111 -5.52 5.48 7.95
CA ALA A 111 -5.77 4.21 7.27
C ALA A 111 -7.19 3.65 7.53
N ARG A 112 -7.93 4.13 8.54
CA ARG A 112 -9.33 3.76 8.79
C ARG A 112 -10.34 4.75 8.18
N THR A 113 -9.89 5.98 7.92
CA THR A 113 -10.77 7.08 7.48
C THR A 113 -10.63 7.41 6.00
N TRP A 114 -9.51 7.04 5.38
CA TRP A 114 -9.16 7.35 4.00
C TRP A 114 -9.56 8.77 3.59
N PRO A 115 -8.91 9.82 4.15
CA PRO A 115 -9.36 11.20 3.94
C PRO A 115 -9.40 11.64 2.46
N GLN A 116 -8.63 10.99 1.57
CA GLN A 116 -8.65 11.23 0.13
C GLN A 116 -9.65 10.33 -0.64
N GLY A 117 -10.41 9.48 0.06
CA GLY A 117 -11.39 8.57 -0.52
C GLY A 117 -10.83 7.24 -1.03
N TYR A 118 -9.52 6.98 -0.89
CA TYR A 118 -8.89 5.73 -1.30
C TYR A 118 -7.72 5.35 -0.39
N GLN A 119 -7.37 4.07 -0.40
CA GLN A 119 -6.27 3.50 0.39
C GLN A 119 -4.91 3.82 -0.22
N GLY A 120 -3.90 4.11 0.61
CA GLY A 120 -2.54 4.35 0.13
C GLY A 120 -2.33 5.67 -0.61
N ASP A 121 -3.12 6.70 -0.26
CA ASP A 121 -2.99 8.04 -0.83
C ASP A 121 -1.58 8.64 -0.64
N HIS A 122 -1.25 9.62 -1.49
CA HIS A 122 0.08 10.22 -1.51
C HIS A 122 0.48 10.80 -0.12
N LYS A 123 -0.44 11.35 0.68
CA LYS A 123 -0.11 11.89 2.02
C LYS A 123 0.16 10.78 3.02
N MET A 124 -0.55 9.66 2.94
CA MET A 124 -0.25 8.46 3.74
C MET A 124 1.16 7.97 3.42
N LEU A 125 1.48 7.78 2.13
CA LEU A 125 2.80 7.30 1.73
C LEU A 125 3.91 8.29 2.08
N GLU A 126 3.69 9.60 1.93
CA GLU A 126 4.66 10.61 2.32
C GLU A 126 4.93 10.67 3.82
N SER A 127 3.88 10.48 4.63
CA SER A 127 4.03 10.36 6.08
C SER A 127 4.85 9.12 6.44
N LEU A 128 4.63 8.00 5.73
CA LEU A 128 5.39 6.77 5.90
C LEU A 128 6.86 6.95 5.51
N TYR A 129 7.14 7.61 4.38
CA TYR A 129 8.50 7.90 3.93
C TYR A 129 9.27 8.80 4.89
N ARG A 130 8.57 9.73 5.57
CA ARG A 130 9.17 10.58 6.61
C ARG A 130 9.62 9.77 7.84
N ASN A 131 9.02 8.60 8.06
CA ASN A 131 9.39 7.67 9.14
C ASN A 131 9.47 8.32 10.53
N THR A 132 8.50 9.18 10.85
CA THR A 132 8.43 9.87 12.14
C THR A 132 7.02 9.73 12.70
N PRO A 133 6.84 9.33 13.97
CA PRO A 133 5.54 9.38 14.65
C PRO A 133 4.95 10.79 14.61
N GLN A 134 3.62 10.89 14.46
CA GLN A 134 2.92 12.17 14.36
C GLN A 134 1.89 12.38 15.47
N SER A 135 1.79 11.43 16.38
CA SER A 135 0.84 11.42 17.48
C SER A 135 1.56 11.49 18.82
N GLU A 136 0.80 11.83 19.87
CA GLU A 136 1.27 11.89 21.26
C GLU A 136 0.64 10.75 22.09
N GLY A 137 1.06 10.62 23.35
CA GLY A 137 0.51 9.61 24.26
C GLY A 137 0.68 8.19 23.74
N ILE A 138 -0.35 7.35 23.94
CA ILE A 138 -0.38 6.00 23.36
C ILE A 138 -0.35 6.03 21.82
N GLY A 139 -0.88 7.08 21.20
CA GLY A 139 -0.85 7.29 19.75
C GLY A 139 0.58 7.29 19.20
N TYR A 140 1.54 7.86 19.94
CA TYR A 140 2.96 7.84 19.56
C TYR A 140 3.50 6.42 19.38
N TYR A 141 3.20 5.53 20.33
CA TYR A 141 3.67 4.13 20.28
C TYR A 141 2.92 3.30 19.24
N LEU A 142 1.66 3.61 18.99
CA LEU A 142 0.89 3.03 17.89
C LEU A 142 1.44 3.48 16.52
N ASP A 143 1.84 4.74 16.38
CA ASP A 143 2.54 5.23 15.19
C ASP A 143 3.90 4.54 15.01
N LEU A 144 4.69 4.40 16.08
CA LEU A 144 5.94 3.64 16.04
C LEU A 144 5.71 2.19 15.61
N TYR A 145 4.69 1.52 16.15
CA TYR A 145 4.32 0.18 15.71
C TYR A 145 4.01 0.17 14.20
N ALA A 146 3.10 1.04 13.73
CA ALA A 146 2.70 1.13 12.33
C ALA A 146 3.86 1.47 11.37
N LEU A 147 4.85 2.23 11.82
CA LEU A 147 6.05 2.55 11.04
C LEU A 147 7.04 1.37 10.97
N ASN A 148 7.03 0.46 11.95
CA ASN A 148 7.98 -0.64 12.05
C ASN A 148 7.44 -1.99 11.56
N VAL A 149 6.17 -2.08 11.10
CA VAL A 149 5.68 -3.29 10.43
C VAL A 149 6.43 -3.55 9.11
N ALA A 150 6.56 -4.81 8.74
CA ALA A 150 7.41 -5.24 7.61
C ALA A 150 7.09 -4.52 6.29
N LEU A 151 5.80 -4.33 5.96
CA LEU A 151 5.42 -3.64 4.71
C LEU A 151 5.71 -2.14 4.75
N ALA A 152 5.61 -1.50 5.93
CA ALA A 152 5.95 -0.09 6.10
C ALA A 152 7.44 0.13 5.81
N GLU A 153 8.29 -0.74 6.35
CA GLU A 153 9.72 -0.77 6.05
C GLU A 153 9.98 -1.05 4.56
N GLY A 154 9.32 -2.07 4.00
CA GLY A 154 9.43 -2.43 2.59
C GLY A 154 9.08 -1.28 1.64
N VAL A 155 8.01 -0.53 1.92
CA VAL A 155 7.63 0.64 1.13
C VAL A 155 8.69 1.74 1.20
N ARG A 156 9.29 2.00 2.37
CA ARG A 156 10.41 2.96 2.50
C ARG A 156 11.66 2.49 1.76
N ASN A 157 12.02 1.21 1.86
CA ASN A 157 13.17 0.67 1.15
C ASN A 157 12.96 0.67 -0.37
N ARG A 158 11.73 0.39 -0.82
CA ARG A 158 11.32 0.39 -2.22
C ARG A 158 11.59 1.73 -2.89
N ILE A 159 11.21 2.85 -2.26
CA ILE A 159 11.36 4.16 -2.92
C ILE A 159 12.82 4.51 -3.17
N LYS A 160 13.71 4.19 -2.21
CA LYS A 160 15.14 4.42 -2.36
C LYS A 160 15.76 3.52 -3.43
N LYS A 161 15.38 2.24 -3.45
CA LYS A 161 15.86 1.30 -4.47
C LYS A 161 15.37 1.68 -5.89
N LEU A 162 14.13 2.14 -6.01
CA LEU A 162 13.58 2.61 -7.29
C LEU A 162 14.34 3.83 -7.81
N GLU A 163 14.66 4.79 -6.94
CA GLU A 163 15.49 5.94 -7.29
C GLU A 163 16.85 5.54 -7.86
N ASP A 164 17.53 4.57 -7.23
CA ASP A 164 18.83 4.07 -7.69
C ASP A 164 18.70 3.38 -9.07
N ILE A 165 17.69 2.51 -9.25
CA ILE A 165 17.42 1.83 -10.53
C ILE A 165 17.12 2.85 -11.63
N LEU A 166 16.23 3.83 -11.38
CA LEU A 166 15.87 4.83 -12.37
C LEU A 166 17.07 5.70 -12.76
N SER A 167 17.88 6.09 -11.78
CA SER A 167 19.09 6.90 -12.03
C SER A 167 20.07 6.16 -12.96
N GLU A 168 20.29 4.86 -12.71
CA GLU A 168 21.15 4.02 -13.54
C GLU A 168 20.58 3.85 -14.96
N GLU A 169 19.31 3.43 -15.08
CA GLU A 169 18.68 3.18 -16.37
C GLU A 169 18.59 4.44 -17.23
N ILE A 170 18.23 5.58 -16.63
CA ILE A 170 18.14 6.85 -17.36
C ILE A 170 19.53 7.29 -17.84
N SER A 171 20.56 7.17 -16.99
CA SER A 171 21.92 7.62 -17.32
C SER A 171 22.59 6.82 -18.44
N MET A 172 22.18 5.57 -18.66
CA MET A 172 22.71 4.71 -19.74
C MET A 172 22.12 5.01 -21.12
N ARG A 173 21.14 5.93 -21.22
CA ARG A 173 20.40 6.21 -22.46
C ARG A 173 20.56 7.67 -22.88
N ASN A 174 20.35 7.93 -24.16
CA ASN A 174 20.32 9.28 -24.72
C ASN A 174 18.87 9.67 -25.04
N LYS A 175 18.37 10.73 -24.41
CA LYS A 175 16.98 11.24 -24.52
C LYS A 175 15.90 10.17 -24.29
N PRO A 176 16.01 9.31 -23.24
CA PRO A 176 15.04 8.25 -23.04
C PRO A 176 13.64 8.80 -22.74
N SER A 177 12.63 8.10 -23.25
CA SER A 177 11.21 8.27 -22.93
C SER A 177 10.85 7.40 -21.72
N VAL A 178 10.29 8.03 -20.68
CA VAL A 178 9.98 7.39 -19.39
C VAL A 178 8.52 7.62 -19.05
N LEU A 179 7.78 6.57 -18.70
CA LEU A 179 6.39 6.64 -18.26
C LEU A 179 6.22 6.08 -16.84
N ASN A 180 5.81 6.95 -15.91
CA ASN A 180 5.42 6.59 -14.54
C ASN A 180 3.90 6.44 -14.44
N VAL A 181 3.42 5.22 -14.20
CA VAL A 181 1.99 4.88 -14.11
C VAL A 181 1.52 4.86 -12.66
N ALA A 182 0.49 5.66 -12.35
CA ALA A 182 0.00 5.91 -10.98
C ALA A 182 1.12 6.49 -10.10
N CYS A 183 1.58 7.68 -10.49
CA CYS A 183 2.85 8.25 -10.06
C CYS A 183 2.88 8.74 -8.61
N GLY A 184 1.72 9.00 -8.00
CA GLY A 184 1.65 9.54 -6.65
C GLY A 184 2.48 10.81 -6.49
N SER A 185 3.37 10.82 -5.50
CA SER A 185 4.20 11.98 -5.14
C SER A 185 5.51 12.13 -5.94
N CYS A 186 5.81 11.21 -6.87
CA CYS A 186 7.06 11.18 -7.64
C CYS A 186 8.35 11.35 -6.79
N ARG A 187 8.38 10.76 -5.59
CA ARG A 187 9.51 10.93 -4.64
C ARG A 187 10.83 10.47 -5.23
N GLU A 188 10.82 9.35 -5.92
CA GLU A 188 11.96 8.73 -6.61
C GLU A 188 12.59 9.64 -7.67
N LEU A 189 11.81 10.55 -8.27
CA LEU A 189 12.31 11.47 -9.28
C LEU A 189 13.16 12.59 -8.69
N MET A 190 13.11 12.81 -7.37
CA MET A 190 14.00 13.77 -6.70
C MET A 190 15.47 13.35 -6.83
N GLY A 191 15.80 12.10 -6.50
CA GLY A 191 17.18 11.63 -6.62
C GLY A 191 17.57 11.24 -8.05
N ALA A 192 16.61 10.86 -8.89
CA ALA A 192 16.85 10.62 -10.31
C ALA A 192 16.98 11.91 -11.16
N SER A 193 16.74 13.09 -10.57
CA SER A 193 16.74 14.36 -11.31
C SER A 193 18.05 14.66 -12.06
N PRO A 194 19.26 14.37 -11.51
CA PRO A 194 20.50 14.60 -12.26
C PRO A 194 20.60 13.71 -13.50
N ALA A 195 20.16 12.45 -13.42
CA ALA A 195 20.14 11.54 -14.55
C ALA A 195 19.15 12.02 -15.63
N ILE A 196 17.97 12.49 -15.22
CA ILE A 196 16.95 13.06 -16.13
C ILE A 196 17.53 14.24 -16.90
N ILE A 197 18.18 15.18 -16.21
CA ILE A 197 18.76 16.39 -16.81
C ILE A 197 19.88 16.02 -17.78
N ASN A 198 20.85 15.24 -17.33
CA ASN A 198 22.06 14.95 -18.11
C ASN A 198 21.78 14.09 -19.35
N SER A 199 20.81 13.18 -19.27
CA SER A 199 20.41 12.33 -20.40
C SER A 199 19.41 13.01 -21.33
N GLU A 200 18.93 14.22 -21.01
CA GLU A 200 17.83 14.86 -21.71
C GLU A 200 16.55 13.98 -21.77
N ALA A 201 16.30 13.16 -20.74
CA ALA A 201 15.13 12.29 -20.66
C ALA A 201 13.82 13.07 -20.75
N LYS A 202 12.77 12.43 -21.29
CA LYS A 202 11.40 12.93 -21.26
C LYS A 202 10.57 12.02 -20.38
N VAL A 203 10.13 12.55 -19.24
CA VAL A 203 9.38 11.77 -18.24
C VAL A 203 7.93 12.20 -18.25
N THR A 204 7.01 11.27 -18.45
CA THR A 204 5.57 11.49 -18.28
C THR A 204 5.11 10.76 -17.03
N CYS A 205 4.52 11.48 -16.08
CA CYS A 205 3.95 10.91 -14.87
C CYS A 205 2.43 11.06 -14.90
N ILE A 206 1.72 9.96 -14.74
CA ILE A 206 0.26 9.93 -14.78
C ILE A 206 -0.34 9.52 -13.44
N ASP A 207 -1.35 10.27 -12.99
CA ASP A 207 -2.16 9.92 -11.83
C ASP A 207 -3.60 10.42 -12.01
N PHE A 208 -4.55 9.80 -11.30
CA PHE A 208 -5.94 10.26 -11.29
C PHE A 208 -6.17 11.33 -10.21
N ASP A 209 -5.34 11.35 -9.16
CA ASP A 209 -5.44 12.28 -8.04
C ASP A 209 -4.71 13.61 -8.35
N ASN A 210 -5.48 14.71 -8.44
CA ASN A 210 -4.92 16.03 -8.66
C ASN A 210 -4.06 16.49 -7.47
N ASP A 211 -4.44 16.16 -6.23
CA ASP A 211 -3.67 16.57 -5.07
C ASP A 211 -2.27 15.93 -5.09
N ALA A 212 -2.17 14.69 -5.59
CA ALA A 212 -0.89 14.01 -5.77
C ALA A 212 -0.04 14.67 -6.86
N LEU A 213 -0.65 15.05 -7.99
CA LEU A 213 0.05 15.73 -9.09
C LEU A 213 0.54 17.13 -8.67
N ASP A 214 -0.29 17.92 -7.99
CA ASP A 214 0.09 19.25 -7.49
C ASP A 214 1.24 19.14 -6.46
N PHE A 215 1.19 18.11 -5.60
CA PHE A 215 2.25 17.82 -4.64
C PHE A 215 3.55 17.39 -5.35
N ALA A 216 3.47 16.52 -6.36
CA ALA A 216 4.61 16.10 -7.18
C ALA A 216 5.24 17.30 -7.89
N GLN A 217 4.44 18.20 -8.46
CA GLN A 217 4.92 19.43 -9.10
C GLN A 217 5.70 20.31 -8.13
N SER A 218 5.10 20.58 -6.97
CA SER A 218 5.71 21.42 -5.92
C SER A 218 7.04 20.85 -5.44
N ARG A 219 7.12 19.53 -5.29
CA ARG A 219 8.35 18.81 -4.93
C ARG A 219 9.42 18.91 -5.99
N LEU A 220 9.07 18.66 -7.25
CA LEU A 220 10.02 18.58 -8.35
C LEU A 220 10.50 19.95 -8.82
N TYR A 221 9.80 21.03 -8.45
CA TYR A 221 10.18 22.41 -8.79
C TYR A 221 11.64 22.74 -8.46
N HIS A 222 12.15 22.27 -7.31
CA HIS A 222 13.51 22.58 -6.85
C HIS A 222 14.61 21.72 -7.48
N THR A 223 14.27 20.72 -8.30
CA THR A 223 15.26 19.79 -8.86
C THR A 223 15.88 20.26 -10.17
N GLY A 224 15.25 21.23 -10.84
CA GLY A 224 15.63 21.67 -12.18
C GLY A 224 15.18 20.74 -13.31
N ALA A 225 14.66 19.53 -13.00
CA ALA A 225 14.23 18.55 -13.99
C ALA A 225 12.79 18.78 -14.49
N LEU A 226 12.02 19.69 -13.86
CA LEU A 226 10.62 19.94 -14.21
C LEU A 226 10.37 20.25 -15.70
N PRO A 227 11.23 20.97 -16.45
CA PRO A 227 11.06 21.17 -17.89
C PRO A 227 11.02 19.89 -18.73
N GLN A 228 11.49 18.78 -18.16
CA GLN A 228 11.55 17.46 -18.79
C GLN A 228 10.50 16.49 -18.24
N ILE A 229 9.70 16.94 -17.26
CA ILE A 229 8.70 16.11 -16.57
C ILE A 229 7.31 16.67 -16.88
N GLU A 230 6.51 15.89 -17.58
CA GLU A 230 5.07 16.12 -17.76
C GLU A 230 4.30 15.44 -16.62
N LEU A 231 3.50 16.20 -15.89
CA LEU A 231 2.55 15.68 -14.91
C LEU A 231 1.14 15.76 -15.50
N ARG A 232 0.47 14.61 -15.65
CA ARG A 232 -0.78 14.53 -16.39
C ARG A 232 -1.86 13.78 -15.62
N LYS A 233 -3.02 14.43 -15.44
CA LYS A 233 -4.21 13.74 -14.94
C LYS A 233 -4.67 12.67 -15.93
N TYR A 234 -4.60 11.41 -15.52
CA TYR A 234 -4.99 10.28 -16.36
C TYR A 234 -5.38 9.08 -15.49
N ASN A 235 -6.44 8.39 -15.88
CA ASN A 235 -6.86 7.17 -15.18
C ASN A 235 -5.95 6.00 -15.59
N ALA A 236 -5.04 5.60 -14.71
CA ALA A 236 -4.11 4.48 -14.93
C ALA A 236 -4.83 3.15 -15.28
N ALA A 237 -6.11 2.98 -14.91
CA ALA A 237 -6.87 1.81 -15.33
C ALA A 237 -6.96 1.73 -16.86
N ARG A 238 -6.97 2.85 -17.60
CA ARG A 238 -7.01 2.85 -19.08
C ARG A 238 -5.76 2.24 -19.74
N MET A 239 -4.69 2.02 -18.97
CA MET A 239 -3.46 1.44 -19.49
C MET A 239 -3.60 -0.02 -19.95
N PHE A 240 -4.76 -0.67 -19.75
CA PHE A 240 -5.03 -1.99 -20.35
C PHE A 240 -5.11 -1.99 -21.88
N ASP A 241 -5.39 -0.83 -22.50
CA ASP A 241 -5.61 -0.72 -23.94
C ASP A 241 -4.34 -0.25 -24.68
N HIS A 242 -3.78 -1.12 -25.52
CA HIS A 242 -2.53 -0.85 -26.21
C HIS A 242 -2.64 0.29 -27.23
N GLU A 243 -3.73 0.35 -28.00
CA GLU A 243 -3.89 1.34 -29.06
C GLU A 243 -4.08 2.74 -28.46
N LEU A 244 -4.87 2.84 -27.39
CA LEU A 244 -5.01 4.09 -26.64
C LEU A 244 -3.67 4.54 -26.04
N ASN A 245 -2.88 3.60 -25.50
CA ASN A 245 -1.57 3.90 -24.95
C ASN A 245 -0.57 4.37 -26.04
N MET A 246 -0.54 3.68 -27.18
CA MET A 246 0.29 4.07 -28.33
C MET A 246 -0.07 5.47 -28.84
N ALA A 247 -1.37 5.79 -28.94
CA ALA A 247 -1.82 7.11 -29.36
C ALA A 247 -1.52 8.21 -28.32
N ALA A 248 -1.66 7.90 -27.03
CA ALA A 248 -1.52 8.89 -25.96
C ALA A 248 -0.08 9.16 -25.53
N PHE A 249 0.78 8.15 -25.57
CA PHE A 249 2.14 8.20 -25.01
C PHE A 249 3.22 7.79 -26.02
N GLY A 250 2.88 6.99 -27.03
CA GLY A 250 3.87 6.39 -27.92
C GLY A 250 4.73 5.33 -27.23
N LYS A 251 5.75 4.81 -27.94
CA LYS A 251 6.68 3.84 -27.36
C LYS A 251 7.53 4.46 -26.26
N GLN A 252 7.89 3.65 -25.27
CA GLN A 252 8.66 4.08 -24.09
C GLN A 252 9.95 3.26 -23.94
N ASP A 253 11.01 3.89 -23.46
CA ASP A 253 12.26 3.19 -23.10
C ASP A 253 12.18 2.63 -21.68
N ILE A 254 11.48 3.33 -20.79
CA ILE A 254 11.26 2.90 -19.41
C ILE A 254 9.78 3.12 -19.07
N ILE A 255 9.12 2.08 -18.57
CA ILE A 255 7.80 2.17 -17.95
C ILE A 255 7.95 1.67 -16.53
N TYR A 256 7.39 2.36 -15.55
CA TYR A 256 7.34 1.85 -14.20
C TYR A 256 6.03 2.15 -13.47
N SER A 257 5.70 1.29 -12.51
CA SER A 257 4.64 1.51 -11.55
C SER A 257 4.97 0.80 -10.25
N VAL A 258 4.81 1.49 -9.13
CA VAL A 258 5.15 0.93 -7.81
C VAL A 258 3.98 1.00 -6.82
N GLY A 259 3.40 -0.17 -6.54
CA GLY A 259 2.30 -0.32 -5.58
C GLY A 259 0.89 -0.21 -6.16
N TYR A 260 0.72 0.13 -7.43
CA TYR A 260 -0.60 0.15 -8.08
C TYR A 260 -1.10 -1.25 -8.46
N PHE A 261 -0.21 -2.10 -9.00
CA PHE A 261 -0.58 -3.42 -9.50
C PHE A 261 -1.09 -4.39 -8.43
N ASP A 262 -0.72 -4.19 -7.16
CA ASP A 262 -1.23 -4.97 -6.04
C ASP A 262 -2.76 -4.81 -5.87
N TYR A 263 -3.37 -3.74 -6.38
CA TYR A 263 -4.82 -3.48 -6.28
C TYR A 263 -5.64 -4.00 -7.47
N LEU A 264 -4.99 -4.59 -8.48
CA LEU A 264 -5.65 -4.95 -9.72
C LEU A 264 -6.00 -6.44 -9.75
N GLU A 265 -7.26 -6.75 -10.06
CA GLU A 265 -7.74 -8.11 -10.31
C GLU A 265 -6.91 -8.83 -11.38
N THR A 266 -6.74 -10.14 -11.21
CA THR A 266 -5.73 -10.92 -11.96
C THR A 266 -5.88 -10.78 -13.48
N ASP A 267 -7.09 -10.94 -14.03
CA ASP A 267 -7.31 -10.88 -15.48
C ASP A 267 -7.12 -9.47 -16.04
N PHE A 268 -7.42 -8.45 -15.23
CA PHE A 268 -7.21 -7.05 -15.60
C PHE A 268 -5.72 -6.69 -15.59
N LEU A 269 -5.00 -7.11 -14.54
CA LEU A 269 -3.57 -6.94 -14.43
C LEU A 269 -2.83 -7.62 -15.59
N VAL A 270 -3.21 -8.85 -15.95
CA VAL A 270 -2.65 -9.56 -17.11
C VAL A 270 -2.75 -8.73 -18.40
N LYS A 271 -3.93 -8.17 -18.69
CA LYS A 271 -4.15 -7.31 -19.86
C LYS A 271 -3.30 -6.04 -19.81
N MET A 272 -3.25 -5.38 -18.65
CA MET A 272 -2.45 -4.18 -18.44
C MET A 272 -0.97 -4.43 -18.64
N LEU A 273 -0.41 -5.46 -18.01
CA LEU A 273 1.01 -5.78 -18.14
C LEU A 273 1.40 -6.14 -19.57
N SER A 274 0.53 -6.87 -20.29
CA SER A 274 0.75 -7.18 -21.70
C SER A 274 0.79 -5.90 -22.56
N SER A 275 -0.18 -5.00 -22.35
CA SER A 275 -0.24 -3.70 -23.05
C SER A 275 0.98 -2.82 -22.77
N LEU A 276 1.40 -2.71 -21.51
CA LEU A 276 2.58 -1.94 -21.09
C LEU A 276 3.86 -2.54 -21.66
N TYR A 277 4.03 -3.87 -21.62
CA TYR A 277 5.19 -4.54 -22.22
C TYR A 277 5.25 -4.32 -23.74
N MET A 278 4.10 -4.40 -24.43
CA MET A 278 4.03 -4.09 -25.87
C MET A 278 4.37 -2.63 -26.17
N LEU A 279 4.13 -1.70 -25.25
CA LEU A 279 4.44 -0.28 -25.36
C LEU A 279 5.95 0.03 -25.29
N LEU A 280 6.78 -0.91 -24.82
CA LEU A 280 8.22 -0.70 -24.76
C LEU A 280 8.86 -0.64 -26.16
N ASN A 281 9.91 0.18 -26.30
CA ASN A 281 10.92 0.08 -27.36
C ASN A 281 11.74 -1.22 -27.21
N PRO A 282 12.48 -1.66 -28.25
CA PRO A 282 13.55 -2.65 -28.09
C PRO A 282 14.53 -2.20 -27.00
N ASP A 283 14.98 -3.13 -26.16
CA ASP A 283 15.81 -2.91 -24.96
C ASP A 283 15.15 -2.03 -23.87
N GLY A 284 13.86 -1.74 -24.06
CA GLY A 284 13.04 -1.01 -23.10
C GLY A 284 12.71 -1.86 -21.88
N LYS A 285 12.51 -1.20 -20.74
CA LYS A 285 12.27 -1.88 -19.45
C LYS A 285 10.92 -1.52 -18.84
N LEU A 286 10.18 -2.54 -18.42
CA LEU A 286 9.03 -2.41 -17.53
C LEU A 286 9.47 -2.79 -16.11
N ILE A 287 9.51 -1.80 -15.23
CA ILE A 287 9.90 -1.96 -13.81
C ILE A 287 8.64 -1.96 -12.95
N MET A 288 8.51 -3.00 -12.14
CA MET A 288 7.31 -3.24 -11.35
C MET A 288 7.68 -3.72 -9.96
N THR A 289 6.83 -3.39 -8.99
CA THR A 289 6.98 -3.88 -7.63
C THR A 289 5.72 -4.58 -7.19
N PHE A 290 5.92 -5.61 -6.37
CA PHE A 290 4.86 -6.41 -5.79
C PHE A 290 5.12 -6.66 -4.32
N LYS A 291 4.05 -6.69 -3.54
CA LYS A 291 4.10 -7.03 -2.11
C LYS A 291 3.95 -8.53 -1.95
N ASP A 292 4.90 -9.19 -1.32
CA ASP A 292 4.83 -10.63 -1.09
C ASP A 292 4.11 -10.97 0.22
N ALA A 293 2.89 -11.49 0.12
CA ALA A 293 2.03 -11.82 1.26
C ALA A 293 2.66 -12.82 2.24
N ASP A 294 3.66 -13.60 1.81
CA ASP A 294 4.36 -14.54 2.69
C ASP A 294 5.30 -13.83 3.69
N TYR A 295 5.60 -12.53 3.48
CA TYR A 295 6.61 -11.77 4.24
C TYR A 295 6.03 -10.65 5.11
N TYR A 296 4.70 -10.53 5.22
CA TYR A 296 4.05 -9.59 6.15
C TYR A 296 2.78 -10.18 6.74
N LYS A 297 2.29 -9.58 7.83
CA LYS A 297 1.06 -10.02 8.47
C LYS A 297 -0.15 -9.31 7.87
N THR A 298 -0.96 -10.01 7.09
CA THR A 298 -2.17 -9.47 6.46
C THR A 298 -3.15 -8.85 7.48
N GLN A 299 -3.22 -9.39 8.70
CA GLN A 299 -4.16 -8.91 9.73
C GLN A 299 -3.85 -7.47 10.20
N ASP A 300 -2.59 -7.00 10.10
CA ASP A 300 -2.26 -5.59 10.34
C ASP A 300 -2.99 -4.64 9.39
N TYR A 301 -3.28 -5.10 8.17
CA TYR A 301 -3.90 -4.30 7.12
C TYR A 301 -5.42 -4.48 7.08
N HIS A 302 -5.90 -5.70 7.31
CA HIS A 302 -7.32 -6.00 7.13
C HIS A 302 -8.15 -5.84 8.42
N TRP A 303 -7.54 -6.03 9.59
CA TRP A 303 -8.22 -5.94 10.89
C TRP A 303 -7.88 -4.65 11.60
N LEU A 304 -6.59 -4.40 11.83
CA LEU A 304 -6.13 -3.26 12.63
C LEU A 304 -6.47 -1.94 11.93
N ILE A 305 -6.20 -1.87 10.63
CA ILE A 305 -6.57 -0.75 9.77
C ILE A 305 -7.61 -1.23 8.74
N ASP A 306 -8.32 -0.31 8.10
CA ASP A 306 -9.29 -0.63 7.06
C ASP A 306 -8.50 -0.62 5.75
N TRP A 307 -7.81 -1.70 5.38
CA TRP A 307 -6.94 -1.69 4.19
C TRP A 307 -6.89 -3.05 3.50
N ASP A 308 -8.01 -3.41 2.88
CA ASP A 308 -8.25 -4.67 2.17
C ASP A 308 -8.26 -4.57 0.63
N GLY A 309 -7.97 -3.39 0.07
CA GLY A 309 -8.04 -3.16 -1.37
C GLY A 309 -6.85 -3.70 -2.17
N PHE A 310 -5.70 -3.95 -1.55
CA PHE A 310 -4.61 -4.66 -2.23
C PHE A 310 -4.73 -6.17 -2.02
N LEU A 311 -4.62 -6.91 -3.13
CA LEU A 311 -4.81 -8.35 -3.19
C LEU A 311 -3.60 -9.07 -2.61
N GLN A 312 -3.86 -9.99 -1.69
CA GLN A 312 -2.84 -10.78 -1.01
C GLN A 312 -2.31 -11.86 -1.99
N ARG A 313 -1.14 -11.61 -2.56
CA ARG A 313 -0.49 -12.48 -3.55
C ARG A 313 0.94 -12.77 -3.09
N ASN A 314 1.44 -13.94 -3.42
CA ASN A 314 2.84 -14.30 -3.22
C ASN A 314 3.64 -14.30 -4.52
N GLU A 315 4.94 -14.53 -4.43
CA GLU A 315 5.85 -14.58 -5.59
C GLU A 315 5.35 -15.51 -6.73
N ASN A 316 4.78 -16.66 -6.38
CA ASN A 316 4.28 -17.64 -7.37
C ASN A 316 3.04 -17.11 -8.12
N ASP A 317 2.15 -16.40 -7.43
CA ASP A 317 1.01 -15.74 -8.06
C ASP A 317 1.47 -14.73 -9.11
N PHE A 318 2.45 -13.90 -8.77
CA PHE A 318 3.00 -12.90 -9.69
C PHE A 318 3.71 -13.54 -10.88
N LYS A 319 4.51 -14.59 -10.69
CA LYS A 319 5.12 -15.35 -11.80
C LYS A 319 4.06 -15.88 -12.77
N ARG A 320 2.96 -16.42 -12.25
CA ARG A 320 1.85 -16.92 -13.06
C ARG A 320 1.14 -15.79 -13.82
N ILE A 321 0.98 -14.62 -13.21
CA ILE A 321 0.41 -13.42 -13.86
C ILE A 321 1.31 -12.95 -15.01
N LEU A 322 2.63 -12.84 -14.79
CA LEU A 322 3.59 -12.41 -15.81
C LEU A 322 3.60 -13.36 -17.01
N LYS A 323 3.59 -14.67 -16.75
CA LYS A 323 3.49 -15.69 -17.79
C LYS A 323 2.19 -15.55 -18.60
N LYS A 324 1.05 -15.32 -17.94
CA LYS A 324 -0.24 -15.08 -18.61
C LYS A 324 -0.28 -13.77 -19.41
N ALA A 325 0.54 -12.78 -19.03
CA ALA A 325 0.70 -11.53 -19.76
C ALA A 325 1.62 -11.65 -20.99
N TRP A 326 2.11 -12.87 -21.29
CA TRP A 326 3.01 -13.17 -22.41
C TRP A 326 4.37 -12.46 -22.30
N ILE A 327 4.82 -12.17 -21.08
CA ILE A 327 6.17 -11.66 -20.83
C ILE A 327 7.12 -12.87 -20.75
N PRO A 328 8.17 -12.96 -21.61
CA PRO A 328 9.06 -14.11 -21.62
C PRO A 328 9.86 -14.27 -20.33
N ASP A 329 10.04 -15.51 -19.85
CA ASP A 329 10.78 -15.76 -18.59
C ASP A 329 12.25 -15.28 -18.68
N ASN A 330 12.88 -15.36 -19.86
CA ASN A 330 14.25 -14.87 -20.09
C ASN A 330 14.36 -13.34 -20.16
N ALA A 331 13.24 -12.62 -20.27
CA ALA A 331 13.18 -11.17 -20.19
C ALA A 331 13.11 -10.65 -18.75
N LEU A 332 12.80 -11.53 -17.79
CA LEU A 332 12.56 -11.17 -16.40
C LEU A 332 13.84 -11.23 -15.57
N SER A 333 14.10 -10.16 -14.82
CA SER A 333 15.01 -10.17 -13.68
C SER A 333 14.25 -9.81 -12.41
N GLN A 334 14.65 -10.40 -11.29
CA GLN A 334 14.00 -10.19 -10.00
C GLN A 334 15.02 -9.92 -8.90
N THR A 335 14.68 -8.99 -8.02
CA THR A 335 15.42 -8.71 -6.79
C THR A 335 14.42 -8.33 -5.70
N ARG A 336 14.84 -8.26 -4.43
CA ARG A 336 14.00 -7.78 -3.33
C ARG A 336 14.55 -6.49 -2.72
N ASP A 337 13.72 -5.72 -2.04
CA ASP A 337 14.19 -4.66 -1.17
C ASP A 337 14.89 -5.26 0.08
N LYS A 338 15.47 -4.40 0.94
CA LYS A 338 16.23 -4.84 2.12
C LYS A 338 15.38 -5.61 3.15
N SER A 339 14.09 -5.30 3.28
CA SER A 339 13.17 -6.01 4.17
C SER A 339 12.79 -7.40 3.65
N GLY A 340 12.99 -7.65 2.35
CA GLY A 340 12.55 -8.86 1.67
C GLY A 340 11.07 -8.85 1.26
N VAL A 341 10.26 -7.86 1.69
CA VAL A 341 8.81 -7.84 1.48
C VAL A 341 8.42 -7.45 0.05
N ILE A 342 9.17 -6.52 -0.55
CA ILE A 342 8.88 -5.98 -1.88
C ILE A 342 9.75 -6.67 -2.92
N ILE A 343 9.10 -7.35 -3.84
CA ILE A 343 9.72 -7.93 -5.03
C ILE A 343 9.81 -6.82 -6.09
N PHE A 344 11.02 -6.54 -6.55
CA PHE A 344 11.26 -5.79 -7.78
C PHE A 344 11.37 -6.77 -8.93
N CYS A 345 10.52 -6.59 -9.94
CA CYS A 345 10.61 -7.33 -11.17
C CYS A 345 10.83 -6.36 -12.33
N THR A 346 11.79 -6.66 -13.19
CA THR A 346 12.11 -5.88 -14.38
C THR A 346 11.99 -6.79 -15.59
N ALA A 347 11.09 -6.45 -16.51
CA ALA A 347 10.96 -7.10 -17.81
C ALA A 347 11.66 -6.26 -18.89
N THR A 348 12.59 -6.86 -19.62
CA THR A 348 13.30 -6.21 -20.74
C THR A 348 12.77 -6.74 -22.08
N LYS A 349 12.34 -5.86 -22.97
CA LYS A 349 11.81 -6.22 -24.29
C LYS A 349 12.91 -6.37 -25.32
#